data_AF-A0A3P8KZA3-F1
#
_entry.id   AF-A0A3P8KZA3-F1
#
_cell.length_a   1.000
_cell.length_b   1.000
_cell.length_c   1.000
_cell.angle_alpha   90.00
_cell.angle_beta   90.00
_cell.angle_gamma   90.00
#
_symmetry.space_group_name_H-M   'P 1'
#
loop_
_entity.id
_entity.type
_entity.pdbx_description
1 polymer ?
#
loop_
_entity_poly.entity_id
_entity_poly.type
_entity_poly.pdbx_seq_one_letter_code
_entity_poly.pdbx_strand_id
1 'polypeptide(L)'
;MNVVTHPEDLAPGQFLSGGEAWVAFRRGEVAPSKFGVSGTENWGAAEIRGNLVKDLAALNKVEMLPWDEWGLMTEAYHGRTGSAYDHLLDEVAAVCSTDDTTAIAALYEHPHLRVPAAMVG
;
A
#
# COMPACT_ATOMS: atom_id res chain seq x y z
N MET A 1 4.94 -23.44 -3.05
CA MET A 1 4.47 -22.19 -3.68
C MET A 1 3.96 -22.58 -5.06
N ASN A 2 2.69 -22.30 -5.38
CA ASN A 2 2.15 -22.56 -6.72
C ASN A 2 2.42 -21.32 -7.55
N VAL A 3 3.46 -21.37 -8.40
CA VAL A 3 3.85 -20.24 -9.25
C VAL A 3 3.16 -20.44 -10.60
N VAL A 4 2.38 -19.45 -11.02
CA VAL A 4 1.72 -19.46 -12.33
C VAL A 4 2.71 -19.15 -13.46
N THR A 5 2.40 -19.56 -14.69
CA THR A 5 3.31 -19.38 -15.84
C THR A 5 3.38 -17.93 -16.28
N HIS A 6 2.23 -17.25 -16.34
CA HIS A 6 2.12 -15.85 -16.71
C HIS A 6 1.42 -15.03 -15.62
N PRO A 7 1.74 -13.72 -15.44
CA PRO A 7 1.08 -12.89 -14.44
C PRO A 7 -0.45 -12.83 -14.59
N GLU A 8 -0.96 -12.86 -15.82
CA GLU A 8 -2.39 -12.87 -16.15
C GLU A 8 -3.11 -14.18 -15.77
N ASP A 9 -2.37 -15.25 -15.46
CA ASP A 9 -2.92 -16.51 -14.98
C ASP A 9 -3.30 -16.46 -13.48
N LEU A 10 -2.99 -15.36 -12.78
CA LEU A 10 -3.36 -15.18 -11.38
C LEU A 10 -4.89 -15.13 -11.24
N ALA A 11 -5.43 -16.11 -10.52
CA ALA A 11 -6.82 -16.10 -10.09
C ALA A 11 -7.06 -15.02 -9.02
N PRO A 12 -8.30 -14.51 -8.89
CA PRO A 12 -8.66 -13.60 -7.82
C PRO A 12 -8.23 -14.12 -6.45
N GLY A 13 -7.59 -13.25 -5.65
CA GLY A 13 -7.06 -13.59 -4.32
C GLY A 13 -5.71 -14.30 -4.29
N GLN A 14 -5.10 -14.62 -5.45
CA GLN A 14 -3.70 -15.09 -5.51
C GLN A 14 -2.70 -13.93 -5.45
N PHE A 15 -3.15 -12.74 -5.84
CA PHE A 15 -2.47 -11.47 -5.61
C PHE A 15 -3.42 -10.58 -4.81
N LEU A 16 -2.85 -9.84 -3.87
CA LEU A 16 -3.56 -8.82 -3.11
C LEU A 16 -2.90 -7.48 -3.44
N SER A 17 -3.70 -6.54 -3.91
CA SER A 17 -3.33 -5.12 -3.84
C SER A 17 -3.06 -4.72 -2.38
N GLY A 18 -2.36 -3.62 -2.19
CA GLY A 18 -2.18 -3.00 -0.88
C GLY A 18 -3.51 -2.70 -0.19
N GLY A 19 -4.55 -2.34 -0.95
CA GLY A 19 -5.90 -2.09 -0.43
C GLY A 19 -6.55 -3.35 0.11
N GLU A 20 -6.51 -4.45 -0.66
CA GLU A 20 -7.03 -5.75 -0.24
C GLU A 20 -6.25 -6.30 0.96
N ALA A 21 -4.92 -6.20 0.93
CA ALA A 21 -4.06 -6.61 2.04
C ALA A 21 -4.36 -5.82 3.32
N TRP A 22 -4.56 -4.50 3.22
CA TRP A 22 -4.94 -3.64 4.33
C TRP A 22 -6.29 -4.04 4.94
N VAL A 23 -7.32 -4.19 4.11
CA VAL A 23 -8.67 -4.57 4.57
C VAL A 23 -8.65 -5.94 5.24
N ALA A 24 -7.99 -6.93 4.64
CA ALA A 24 -7.86 -8.26 5.23
C ALA A 24 -7.08 -8.23 6.55
N PHE A 25 -6.02 -7.42 6.64
CA PHE A 25 -5.25 -7.24 7.87
C PHE A 25 -6.10 -6.62 8.98
N ARG A 26 -6.89 -5.58 8.66
CA ARG A 26 -7.81 -4.92 9.60
C ARG A 26 -8.90 -5.84 10.13
N ARG A 27 -9.32 -6.83 9.33
CA ARG A 27 -10.27 -7.87 9.72
C ARG A 27 -9.65 -9.05 10.47
N GLY A 28 -8.32 -9.12 10.57
CA GLY A 28 -7.61 -10.24 11.18
C GLY A 28 -7.59 -11.51 10.31
N GLU A 29 -7.86 -11.38 9.00
CA GLU A 29 -7.93 -12.50 8.06
C GLU A 29 -6.54 -12.95 7.56
N VAL A 30 -5.55 -12.04 7.62
CA VAL A 30 -4.17 -12.32 7.21
C VAL A 30 -3.19 -12.00 8.33
N ALA A 31 -2.13 -12.80 8.43
CA ALA A 31 -1.03 -12.54 9.34
C ALA A 31 -0.09 -11.49 8.72
N PRO A 32 0.20 -10.37 9.39
CA PRO A 32 1.07 -9.32 8.84
C PRO A 32 2.48 -9.83 8.54
N SER A 33 2.98 -10.83 9.28
CA SER A 33 4.29 -11.45 9.06
C SER A 33 4.48 -12.12 7.69
N LYS A 34 3.40 -12.27 6.90
CA LYS A 34 3.45 -12.80 5.53
C LYS A 34 3.75 -11.73 4.47
N PHE A 35 3.75 -10.45 4.85
CA PHE A 35 3.98 -9.33 3.93
C PHE A 35 5.34 -8.72 4.22
N GLY A 36 6.17 -8.59 3.17
CA GLY A 36 7.53 -8.05 3.30
C GLY A 36 8.41 -8.39 2.11
N VAL A 37 9.62 -7.81 2.14
CA VAL A 37 10.63 -8.01 1.11
C VAL A 37 11.74 -8.92 1.66
N SER A 38 11.88 -10.10 1.05
CA SER A 38 12.92 -11.07 1.41
C SER A 38 14.32 -10.45 1.32
N GLY A 39 15.10 -10.59 2.39
CA GLY A 39 16.45 -10.03 2.49
C GLY A 39 16.52 -8.63 3.12
N THR A 40 15.42 -8.10 3.62
CA THR A 40 15.35 -6.79 4.31
C THR A 40 14.63 -6.89 5.66
N GLU A 41 14.68 -5.83 6.47
CA GLU A 41 13.82 -5.67 7.65
C GLU A 41 12.38 -5.20 7.34
N ASN A 42 12.07 -4.90 6.08
CA ASN A 42 10.78 -4.35 5.67
C ASN A 42 9.71 -5.45 5.60
N TRP A 43 8.96 -5.58 6.70
CA TRP A 43 7.95 -6.62 6.90
C TRP A 43 6.78 -6.11 7.74
N GLY A 44 5.72 -6.91 7.75
CA GLY A 44 4.66 -6.77 8.72
C GLY A 44 3.62 -5.74 8.33
N ALA A 45 2.92 -5.23 9.34
CA ALA A 45 1.83 -4.29 9.13
C ALA A 45 2.32 -2.95 8.56
N ALA A 46 3.57 -2.56 8.79
CA ALA A 46 4.15 -1.35 8.20
C ALA A 46 4.32 -1.50 6.67
N GLU A 47 4.77 -2.68 6.22
CA GLU A 47 4.86 -2.99 4.78
C GLU A 47 3.50 -2.90 4.09
N ILE A 48 2.44 -3.44 4.71
CA ILE A 48 1.07 -3.38 4.17
C ILE A 48 0.63 -1.92 3.98
N ARG A 49 0.86 -1.07 4.98
CA ARG A 49 0.55 0.36 4.93
C ARG A 49 1.33 1.06 3.82
N GLY A 50 2.63 0.78 3.71
CA GLY A 50 3.49 1.35 2.68
C GLY A 50 3.07 0.96 1.27
N ASN A 51 2.75 -0.31 1.03
CA ASN A 51 2.28 -0.76 -0.28
C ASN A 51 0.93 -0.17 -0.66
N LEU A 52 -0.01 -0.02 0.28
CA LEU A 52 -1.28 0.68 0.01
C LEU A 52 -1.05 2.11 -0.49
N VAL A 53 -0.13 2.85 0.14
CA VAL A 53 0.19 4.22 -0.29
C VAL A 53 0.95 4.23 -1.62
N LYS A 54 1.81 3.23 -1.88
CA LYS A 54 2.48 3.03 -3.18
C LYS A 54 1.49 2.69 -4.30
N ASP A 55 0.48 1.88 -4.04
CA ASP A 55 -0.58 1.58 -5.01
C ASP A 55 -1.35 2.84 -5.40
N LEU A 56 -1.67 3.71 -4.43
CA LEU A 56 -2.29 5.01 -4.72
C LEU A 56 -1.41 5.87 -5.63
N ALA A 57 -0.10 5.89 -5.41
CA ALA A 57 0.85 6.60 -6.29
C ALA A 57 0.89 5.98 -7.69
N ALA A 58 0.89 4.65 -7.79
CA ALA A 58 0.88 3.92 -9.07
C ALA A 58 -0.40 4.18 -9.88
N LEU A 59 -1.56 4.26 -9.22
CA LEU A 59 -2.83 4.67 -9.85
C LEU A 59 -2.75 6.10 -10.41
N ASN A 60 -1.94 6.96 -9.78
CA ASN A 60 -1.62 8.32 -10.23
C ASN A 60 -0.38 8.39 -11.15
N LYS A 61 0.03 7.25 -11.72
CA LYS A 61 1.13 7.13 -12.70
C LYS A 61 2.50 7.52 -12.16
N VAL A 62 2.71 7.38 -10.86
CA VAL A 62 4.02 7.54 -10.22
C VAL A 62 4.50 6.17 -9.75
N GLU A 63 5.50 5.63 -10.45
CA GLU A 63 6.13 4.35 -10.12
C GLU A 63 7.21 4.56 -9.04
N MET A 64 7.18 3.76 -7.99
CA MET A 64 8.07 3.85 -6.83
C MET A 64 8.86 2.57 -6.65
N LEU A 65 10.09 2.68 -6.15
CA LEU A 65 10.91 1.53 -5.81
C LEU A 65 10.34 0.82 -4.57
N PRO A 66 10.61 -0.49 -4.39
CA PRO A 66 10.13 -1.24 -3.22
C PRO A 66 10.56 -0.62 -1.88
N TRP A 67 11.74 -0.01 -1.82
CA TRP A 67 12.31 0.64 -0.64
C TRP A 67 12.01 2.14 -0.54
N ASP A 68 11.26 2.71 -1.47
CA ASP A 68 10.87 4.12 -1.34
C ASP A 68 9.84 4.28 -0.22
N GLU A 69 10.11 5.31 0.59
CA GLU A 69 9.30 5.71 1.73
C GLU A 69 9.07 7.22 1.70
N TRP A 70 7.85 7.65 1.99
CA TRP A 70 7.51 9.05 2.19
C TRP A 70 6.32 9.19 3.14
N GLY A 71 5.96 10.43 3.47
CA GLY A 71 4.85 10.70 4.38
C GLY A 71 5.08 10.07 5.75
N LEU A 72 4.21 9.13 6.13
CA LEU A 72 4.25 8.45 7.43
C LEU A 72 4.81 7.01 7.37
N MET A 73 5.37 6.56 6.23
CA MET A 73 5.86 5.18 6.08
C MET A 73 6.99 4.84 7.08
N THR A 74 8.01 5.69 7.18
CA THR A 74 9.12 5.48 8.12
C THR A 74 8.62 5.43 9.57
N GLU A 75 7.72 6.36 9.94
CA GLU A 75 7.09 6.35 11.26
C GLU A 75 6.28 5.07 11.50
N ALA A 76 5.64 4.51 10.46
CA ALA A 76 4.92 3.25 10.56
C ALA A 76 5.86 2.06 10.81
N TYR A 77 7.04 1.99 10.17
CA TYR A 77 8.06 0.98 10.47
C TYR A 77 8.57 1.06 11.91
N HIS A 78 8.65 2.26 12.46
CA HIS A 78 9.05 2.46 13.84
C HIS A 78 7.91 2.32 14.87
N GLY A 79 6.69 1.97 14.44
CA GLY A 79 5.54 1.85 15.33
C GLY A 79 5.11 3.19 15.95
N ARG A 80 5.40 4.32 15.28
CA ARG A 80 5.10 5.68 15.74
C ARG A 80 3.87 6.30 15.05
N THR A 81 3.13 5.50 14.29
CA THR A 81 1.80 5.88 13.78
C THR A 81 0.69 5.35 14.69
N GLY A 82 -0.52 5.88 14.54
CA GLY A 82 -1.66 5.52 15.37
C GLY A 82 -2.97 5.43 14.58
N SER A 83 -4.09 5.34 15.30
CA SER A 83 -5.42 5.15 14.71
C SER A 83 -5.80 6.19 13.65
N ALA A 84 -5.33 7.43 13.78
CA ALA A 84 -5.56 8.47 12.77
C ALA A 84 -4.97 8.09 11.40
N TYR A 85 -3.77 7.50 11.37
CA TYR A 85 -3.18 7.04 10.12
C TYR A 85 -3.89 5.80 9.60
N ASP A 86 -4.27 4.88 10.48
CA ASP A 86 -5.06 3.72 10.08
C ASP A 86 -6.41 4.13 9.44
N HIS A 87 -7.07 5.17 9.95
CA HIS A 87 -8.30 5.71 9.36
C HIS A 87 -8.08 6.34 7.99
N LEU A 88 -6.97 7.06 7.80
CA LEU A 88 -6.58 7.56 6.47
C LEU A 88 -6.39 6.39 5.51
N LEU A 89 -5.76 5.30 5.96
CA LEU A 89 -5.56 4.11 5.12
C LEU A 89 -6.86 3.34 4.86
N ASP A 90 -7.80 3.34 5.80
CA ASP A 90 -9.16 2.82 5.55
C ASP A 90 -9.83 3.62 4.40
N GLU A 91 -9.65 4.94 4.35
CA GLU A 91 -10.13 5.80 3.25
C GLU A 91 -9.39 5.51 1.93
N VAL A 92 -8.05 5.39 1.95
CA VAL A 92 -7.26 5.03 0.76
C VAL A 92 -7.71 3.69 0.19
N ALA A 93 -7.86 2.66 1.01
CA ALA A 93 -8.32 1.37 0.56
C ALA A 93 -9.74 1.44 -0.03
N ALA A 94 -10.65 2.19 0.60
CA ALA A 94 -12.00 2.37 0.11
C ALA A 94 -12.02 3.08 -1.26
N VAL A 95 -11.31 4.19 -1.41
CA VAL A 95 -11.28 4.97 -2.66
C VAL A 95 -10.60 4.20 -3.79
N CYS A 96 -9.45 3.57 -3.52
CA CYS A 96 -8.73 2.76 -4.50
C CYS A 96 -9.49 1.50 -4.93
N SER A 97 -10.48 1.03 -4.15
CA SER A 97 -11.35 -0.08 -4.56
C SER A 97 -12.43 0.30 -5.56
N THR A 98 -12.58 1.60 -5.85
CA THR A 98 -13.52 2.12 -6.85
C THR A 98 -12.79 2.41 -8.16
N ASP A 99 -13.54 2.53 -9.25
CA ASP A 99 -13.03 3.03 -10.54
C ASP A 99 -13.13 4.57 -10.67
N ASP A 100 -13.37 5.29 -9.57
CA ASP A 100 -13.48 6.75 -9.57
C ASP A 100 -12.10 7.41 -9.60
N THR A 101 -11.58 7.56 -10.82
CA THR A 101 -10.29 8.21 -11.07
C THR A 101 -10.21 9.65 -10.56
N THR A 102 -11.34 10.35 -10.41
CA THR A 102 -11.36 11.73 -9.87
C THR A 102 -11.17 11.70 -8.36
N ALA A 103 -11.86 10.80 -7.66
CA ALA A 103 -11.70 10.61 -6.22
C ALA A 103 -10.27 10.11 -5.89
N ILE A 104 -9.73 9.18 -6.67
CA ILE A 104 -8.36 8.68 -6.53
C ILE A 104 -7.34 9.82 -6.68
N ALA A 105 -7.47 10.65 -7.72
CA ALA A 105 -6.58 11.78 -7.94
C ALA A 105 -6.71 12.83 -6.81
N ALA A 106 -7.92 13.11 -6.36
CA ALA A 106 -8.16 14.05 -5.26
C ALA A 106 -7.55 13.56 -3.94
N LEU A 107 -7.67 12.26 -3.62
CA LEU A 107 -7.10 11.70 -2.41
C LEU A 107 -5.57 11.70 -2.43
N TYR A 108 -4.97 11.47 -3.59
CA TYR A 108 -3.52 11.50 -3.77
C TYR A 108 -2.89 12.86 -3.43
N GLU A 109 -3.65 13.95 -3.49
CA GLU A 109 -3.18 15.29 -3.10
C GLU A 109 -2.97 15.47 -1.59
N HIS A 110 -3.36 14.49 -0.76
CA HIS A 110 -3.16 14.57 0.68
C HIS A 110 -1.66 14.63 1.06
N PRO A 111 -1.22 15.52 1.98
CA PRO A 111 0.20 15.75 2.28
C PRO A 111 1.01 14.52 2.73
N HIS A 112 0.35 13.55 3.35
CA HIS A 112 0.99 12.30 3.77
C HIS A 112 0.93 11.17 2.71
N LEU A 113 0.24 11.40 1.59
CA LEU A 113 0.03 10.41 0.53
C LEU A 113 0.75 10.80 -0.77
N ARG A 114 0.84 12.09 -1.08
CA ARG A 114 1.51 12.56 -2.29
C ARG A 114 3.00 12.27 -2.28
N VAL A 115 3.52 11.68 -3.36
CA VAL A 115 4.97 11.50 -3.53
C VAL A 115 5.64 12.87 -3.61
N PRO A 116 6.68 13.14 -2.80
CA PRO A 116 7.45 14.37 -2.89
C PRO A 116 8.07 14.56 -4.27
N ALA A 117 8.03 15.79 -4.80
CA ALA A 117 8.59 16.09 -6.12
C ALA A 117 10.09 15.76 -6.25
N ALA A 118 10.84 15.79 -5.15
CA ALA A 118 12.25 15.41 -5.12
C ALA A 118 12.52 13.91 -5.35
N MET A 119 11.48 13.08 -5.29
CA MET A 119 11.54 11.63 -5.52
C MET A 119 11.09 11.23 -6.93
N VAL A 120 10.59 12.19 -7.72
CA VAL A 120 10.09 11.95 -9.09
C VAL A 120 11.01 12.69 -10.05
N GLY A 121 11.77 11.95 -10.87
CA GLY A 121 12.77 12.50 -11.80
C GLY A 121 13.06 11.57 -12.96
#